data_AF-A0A8I5YNZ0-F1
#
_entry.id   AF-A0A8I5YNZ0-F1
#
_cell.length_a   1.000
_cell.length_b   1.000
_cell.length_c   1.000
_cell.angle_alpha   90.00
_cell.angle_beta   90.00
_cell.angle_gamma   90.00
#
_symmetry.space_group_name_H-M   'P 1'
#
loop_
_entity.id
_entity.type
_entity.pdbx_description
1 polymer ?
#
loop_
_entity_poly.entity_id
_entity_poly.type
_entity_poly.pdbx_seq_one_letter_code
_entity_poly.pdbx_strand_id
1 'polypeptide(L)'
;MGFIKVVKNKAYFKRYQVKFRRRREGKTGYYPQKRLMIQDKNKYNTPKYKMIVRVTNRDIICQTAYARIEGDTVCAAYAHKLPKCGVKVGLTNYAAAIPTSKWGH
;
A
#
# COMPACT_ATOMS: atom_id res chain seq x y z
N MET A 1 -18.36 -5.21 42.38
CA MET A 1 -18.01 -4.15 41.42
C MET A 1 -16.49 -4.00 41.44
N GLY A 2 -15.81 -4.22 40.32
CA GLY A 2 -14.35 -4.26 40.29
C GLY A 2 -13.72 -2.91 40.65
N PHE A 3 -12.67 -2.94 41.48
CA PHE A 3 -11.92 -1.80 42.00
C PHE A 3 -11.13 -0.99 40.94
N ILE A 4 -11.43 -1.14 39.65
CA ILE A 4 -10.67 -0.56 38.54
C ILE A 4 -11.52 0.48 37.80
N LYS A 5 -11.02 1.70 37.71
CA LYS A 5 -11.67 2.81 37.00
C LYS A 5 -11.81 2.49 35.51
N VAL A 6 -13.04 2.55 35.00
CA VAL A 6 -13.32 2.40 33.56
C VAL A 6 -12.87 3.65 32.80
N VAL A 7 -11.76 3.55 32.07
CA VAL A 7 -11.17 4.66 31.28
C VAL A 7 -11.92 4.87 29.96
N LYS A 8 -12.32 3.79 29.28
CA LYS A 8 -13.06 3.83 28.00
C LYS A 8 -14.57 3.95 28.26
N ASN A 9 -14.99 5.07 28.82
CA ASN A 9 -16.40 5.36 29.13
C ASN A 9 -17.10 6.12 27.99
N LYS A 10 -18.41 6.39 28.14
CA LYS A 10 -19.19 7.15 27.14
C LYS A 10 -18.62 8.55 26.88
N ALA A 11 -18.06 9.21 27.91
CA ALA A 11 -17.44 10.53 27.77
C ALA A 11 -16.12 10.49 26.96
N TYR A 12 -15.34 9.41 27.09
CA TYR A 12 -14.12 9.18 26.31
C TYR A 12 -14.44 9.10 24.81
N PHE A 13 -15.41 8.28 24.42
CA PHE A 13 -15.77 8.10 23.01
C PHE A 13 -16.33 9.37 22.37
N LYS A 14 -16.98 10.26 23.13
CA LYS A 14 -17.42 11.58 22.64
C LYS A 14 -16.27 12.49 22.21
N ARG A 15 -15.05 12.29 22.75
CA ARG A 15 -13.85 13.10 22.45
C ARG A 15 -12.81 12.34 21.63
N TYR A 16 -13.05 11.07 21.34
CA TYR A 16 -12.08 10.22 20.67
C TYR A 16 -12.00 10.56 19.18
N GLN A 17 -10.91 11.22 18.77
CA GLN A 17 -10.67 11.50 17.36
C GLN A 17 -10.03 10.31 16.66
N VAL A 18 -10.76 9.76 15.70
CA VAL A 18 -10.34 8.58 14.96
C VAL A 18 -9.30 8.95 13.89
N LYS A 19 -8.22 8.17 13.80
CA LYS A 19 -7.24 8.30 12.70
C LYS A 19 -7.82 7.77 11.38
N PHE A 20 -7.27 8.22 10.26
CA PHE A 20 -7.69 7.76 8.93
C PHE A 20 -7.76 6.24 8.82
N ARG A 21 -8.69 5.73 8.01
CA ARG A 21 -9.02 4.30 7.90
C ARG A 21 -7.78 3.41 7.72
N ARG A 22 -6.91 3.70 6.75
CA ARG A 22 -5.72 2.86 6.49
C ARG A 22 -4.64 2.97 7.56
N ARG A 23 -4.65 4.01 8.39
CA ARG A 23 -3.78 4.11 9.57
C ARG A 23 -4.24 3.17 10.68
N ARG A 24 -5.56 3.07 10.88
CA ARG A 24 -6.17 2.11 11.81
C ARG A 24 -5.93 0.67 11.38
N GLU A 25 -6.01 0.39 10.07
CA GLU A 25 -5.68 -0.92 9.51
C GLU A 25 -4.16 -1.22 9.52
N GLY A 26 -3.30 -0.26 9.87
CA GLY A 26 -1.84 -0.43 9.85
C GLY A 26 -1.22 -0.56 8.46
N LYS A 27 -1.99 -0.39 7.38
CA LYS A 27 -1.55 -0.66 6.00
C LYS A 27 -0.79 0.50 5.35
N THR A 28 -0.81 1.69 5.95
CA THR A 28 -0.34 2.90 5.26
C THR A 28 0.24 3.94 6.21
N GLY A 29 1.49 4.31 5.95
CA GLY A 29 2.15 5.47 6.54
C GLY A 29 1.86 6.73 5.72
N TYR A 30 1.00 7.62 6.23
CA TYR A 30 0.62 8.85 5.53
C TYR A 30 1.78 9.85 5.37
N TYR A 31 2.75 9.83 6.29
CA TYR A 31 3.92 10.72 6.22
C TYR A 31 4.83 10.42 5.01
N PRO A 32 5.34 9.18 4.82
CA PRO A 32 6.10 8.84 3.63
C PRO A 32 5.24 8.89 2.36
N GLN A 33 3.96 8.49 2.42
CA GLN A 33 3.07 8.54 1.26
C GLN A 33 2.92 9.97 0.73
N LYS A 34 2.75 10.97 1.60
CA LYS A 34 2.65 12.38 1.21
C LYS A 34 3.86 12.83 0.39
N ARG A 35 5.07 12.46 0.81
CA ARG A 35 6.32 12.85 0.13
C ARG A 35 6.50 12.17 -1.23
N LEU A 36 6.07 10.90 -1.33
CA LEU A 36 6.14 10.15 -2.58
C LEU A 36 5.12 10.65 -3.61
N MET A 37 3.91 11.00 -3.15
CA MET A 37 2.79 11.38 -4.01
C MET A 37 2.86 12.81 -4.53
N ILE A 38 3.29 13.76 -3.68
CA ILE A 38 3.27 15.18 -4.05
C ILE A 38 4.28 15.45 -5.17
N GLN A 39 3.78 16.14 -6.19
CA GLN A 39 4.57 16.65 -7.29
C GLN A 39 4.71 18.17 -7.19
N ASP A 40 5.79 18.68 -7.75
CA ASP A 40 6.03 20.12 -7.86
C ASP A 40 4.92 20.77 -8.69
N LYS A 41 4.36 21.88 -8.19
CA LYS A 41 3.22 22.55 -8.82
C LYS A 41 3.53 23.10 -10.22
N ASN A 42 4.80 23.40 -10.50
CA ASN A 42 5.27 23.84 -11.81
C ASN A 42 5.12 22.75 -12.90
N LYS A 43 4.96 21.48 -12.50
CA LYS A 43 4.77 20.35 -13.40
C LYS A 43 3.29 20.04 -13.67
N TYR A 44 2.37 20.89 -13.20
CA TYR A 44 0.93 20.85 -13.48
C TYR A 44 0.34 19.43 -13.39
N ASN A 45 -0.32 18.96 -14.45
CA ASN A 45 -1.02 17.68 -14.51
C ASN A 45 -0.12 16.50 -14.90
N THR A 46 1.19 16.67 -14.99
CA THR A 46 2.06 15.52 -15.28
C THR A 46 2.00 14.54 -14.10
N PRO A 47 1.80 13.23 -14.34
CA PRO A 47 1.64 12.26 -13.26
C PRO A 47 2.98 11.85 -12.64
N LYS A 48 3.06 11.83 -11.31
CA LYS A 48 4.19 11.24 -10.56
C LYS A 48 3.97 9.75 -10.40
N TYR A 49 4.68 8.95 -11.19
CA TYR A 49 4.65 7.50 -11.06
C TYR A 49 5.46 7.04 -9.84
N LYS A 50 4.89 6.10 -9.09
CA LYS A 50 5.53 5.40 -7.98
C LYS A 50 5.38 3.89 -8.19
N MET A 51 6.45 3.15 -7.93
CA MET A 51 6.39 1.69 -7.87
C MET A 51 6.07 1.26 -6.44
N ILE A 52 4.99 0.49 -6.28
CA ILE A 52 4.55 -0.09 -5.02
C ILE A 52 4.88 -1.57 -5.06
N VAL A 53 5.81 -2.00 -4.21
CA VAL A 53 6.14 -3.41 -4.03
C VAL A 53 5.53 -3.88 -2.72
N ARG A 54 4.75 -4.96 -2.77
CA ARG A 54 4.19 -5.61 -1.59
C ARG A 54 4.54 -7.09 -1.61
N VAL A 55 5.28 -7.51 -0.60
CA VAL A 55 5.57 -8.92 -0.35
C VAL A 55 4.53 -9.42 0.64
N THR A 56 3.79 -10.45 0.25
CA THR A 56 2.89 -11.20 1.12
C THR A 56 3.50 -12.58 1.38
N ASN A 57 2.92 -13.35 2.29
CA ASN A 57 3.44 -14.66 2.67
C ASN A 57 3.54 -15.66 1.49
N ARG A 58 2.76 -15.46 0.42
CA ARG A 58 2.67 -16.40 -0.72
C ARG A 58 2.83 -15.74 -2.09
N ASP A 59 2.85 -14.41 -2.16
CA ASP A 59 2.82 -13.69 -3.43
C ASP A 59 3.59 -12.37 -3.35
N ILE A 60 4.20 -11.97 -4.46
CA ILE A 60 4.84 -10.66 -4.64
C ILE A 60 3.97 -9.86 -5.61
N ILE A 61 3.58 -8.68 -5.18
CA ILE A 61 2.73 -7.77 -5.94
C ILE A 61 3.55 -6.53 -6.27
N CYS A 62 3.74 -6.26 -7.56
CA CYS A 62 4.39 -5.06 -8.06
C CYS A 62 3.34 -4.21 -8.77
N GLN A 63 3.22 -2.93 -8.39
CA GLN A 63 2.25 -2.03 -9.00
C GLN A 63 2.93 -0.73 -9.40
N THR A 64 2.66 -0.25 -10.61
CA THR A 64 3.01 1.11 -11.02
C THR A 64 1.76 1.97 -10.87
N ALA A 65 1.85 3.00 -10.04
CA ALA A 65 0.71 3.82 -9.65
C ALA A 65 1.01 5.31 -9.77
N TYR A 66 -0.01 6.11 -10.05
CA TYR A 66 0.03 7.56 -9.85
C TYR A 66 -1.25 8.02 -9.17
N ALA A 67 -1.19 9.14 -8.45
CA ALA A 67 -2.31 9.61 -7.65
C ALA A 67 -3.21 10.58 -8.44
N ARG A 68 -4.52 10.39 -8.30
CA ARG A 68 -5.56 11.36 -8.69
C ARG A 68 -6.42 11.69 -7.46
N ILE A 69 -7.26 12.72 -7.58
CA ILE A 69 -8.17 13.16 -6.50
C ILE A 69 -9.17 12.05 -6.13
N GLU A 70 -9.67 11.33 -7.13
CA GLU A 70 -10.62 10.21 -6.95
C GLU A 70 -9.95 8.97 -6.35
N GLY A 71 -8.66 8.76 -6.65
CA GLY A 71 -7.91 7.59 -6.21
C GLY A 71 -6.62 7.37 -6.99
N ASP A 72 -5.83 6.39 -6.56
CA ASP A 72 -4.64 5.96 -7.29
C ASP A 72 -5.07 5.15 -8.53
N THR A 73 -4.49 5.48 -9.68
CA THR A 73 -4.62 4.69 -10.93
C THR A 73 -3.43 3.75 -11.03
N VAL A 74 -3.67 2.47 -11.31
CA VAL A 74 -2.68 1.40 -11.10
C VAL A 74 -2.59 0.42 -12.27
N CYS A 75 -1.37 0.03 -12.63
CA CYS A 75 -1.05 -1.20 -13.36
C CYS A 75 -0.39 -2.19 -12.39
N ALA A 76 -0.69 -3.49 -12.49
CA ALA A 76 -0.24 -4.48 -11.51
C ALA A 76 0.27 -5.78 -12.15
N ALA A 77 1.43 -6.22 -11.68
CA ALA A 77 2.02 -7.52 -11.92
C ALA A 77 2.03 -8.35 -10.62
N TYR A 78 1.87 -9.66 -10.75
CA TYR A 78 1.74 -10.58 -9.63
C TYR A 78 2.61 -11.83 -9.83
N ALA A 79 3.20 -12.35 -8.77
CA ALA A 79 4.07 -13.53 -8.85
C ALA A 79 3.29 -14.78 -9.26
N HIS A 80 2.02 -14.91 -8.86
CA HIS A 80 1.18 -16.03 -9.30
C HIS A 80 0.90 -16.09 -10.81
N LYS A 81 1.24 -15.04 -11.59
CA LYS A 81 1.19 -15.07 -13.07
C LYS A 81 2.48 -15.63 -13.68
N LEU A 82 3.59 -15.69 -12.94
CA LEU A 82 4.89 -16.21 -13.39
C LEU A 82 4.89 -17.68 -13.84
N PRO A 83 4.04 -18.60 -13.31
CA PRO A 83 3.98 -19.97 -13.81
C PRO A 83 3.64 -20.06 -15.30
N LYS A 84 2.91 -19.07 -15.84
CA LYS A 84 2.64 -18.98 -17.29
C LYS A 84 3.89 -18.66 -18.12
N CYS A 85 4.92 -18.13 -17.48
CA CYS A 85 6.16 -17.67 -18.08
C CYS A 85 7.35 -18.62 -17.80
N GLY A 86 7.07 -19.84 -17.32
CA GLY A 86 8.07 -20.89 -17.08
C GLY A 86 8.56 -21.03 -15.65
N VAL A 87 8.26 -20.08 -14.74
CA VAL A 87 8.67 -20.15 -13.33
C VAL A 87 7.56 -20.76 -12.48
N LYS A 88 7.60 -22.09 -12.31
CA LYS A 88 6.52 -22.87 -11.69
C LYS A 88 6.51 -22.86 -10.15
N VAL A 89 7.66 -22.65 -9.51
CA VAL A 89 7.84 -22.76 -8.05
C VAL A 89 8.65 -21.60 -7.48
N GLY A 90 8.53 -21.37 -6.18
CA GLY A 90 9.33 -20.35 -5.48
C GLY A 90 8.90 -18.90 -5.74
N LEU A 91 7.59 -18.62 -5.74
CA LEU A 91 7.03 -17.31 -6.14
C LEU A 91 7.30 -16.16 -5.15
N THR A 92 7.91 -16.43 -4.00
CA THR A 92 8.24 -15.45 -2.96
C THR A 92 9.74 -15.22 -2.78
N ASN A 93 10.58 -15.88 -3.57
CA ASN A 93 12.03 -15.73 -3.48
C ASN A 93 12.52 -14.47 -4.22
N TYR A 94 13.78 -14.11 -4.00
CA TYR A 94 14.42 -13.00 -4.70
C TYR A 94 14.38 -13.17 -6.23
N ALA A 95 14.53 -14.40 -6.72
CA ALA A 95 14.49 -14.72 -8.14
C ALA A 95 13.11 -14.47 -8.78
N ALA A 96 12.01 -14.58 -8.03
CA ALA A 96 10.65 -14.27 -8.47
C ALA A 96 10.35 -12.77 -8.38
N ALA A 97 11.00 -12.03 -7.47
CA ALA A 97 10.81 -10.59 -7.32
C ALA A 97 11.23 -9.78 -8.56
N ILE A 98 12.35 -10.16 -9.19
CA ILE A 98 12.89 -9.50 -10.40
C ILE A 98 11.93 -9.60 -11.61
N PRO A 99 11.46 -10.78 -12.02
CA PRO A 99 10.54 -10.88 -13.14
C PRO A 99 9.18 -10.24 -12.81
N THR A 100 8.70 -10.29 -11.55
CA THR A 100 7.46 -9.56 -11.19
C THR A 100 7.57 -8.05 -11.33
N SER A 101 8.75 -7.46 -11.07
CA SER A 101 8.93 -6.01 -11.21
C SER A 101 9.12 -5.57 -12.66
N LYS A 102 9.64 -6.44 -13.53
CA LYS A 102 9.83 -6.18 -14.97
C LYS A 102 8.56 -6.35 -15.80
N TRP A 103 7.67 -7.27 -15.43
CA TRP A 103 6.44 -7.58 -16.18
C TRP A 103 5.35 -6.49 -16.15
N GLY A 104 5.54 -5.42 -15.36
CA GLY A 104 4.60 -4.31 -15.22
C GLY A 104 4.86 -3.11 -16.14
N HIS A 105 5.83 -3.22 -17.06
CA HIS A 105 6.16 -2.24 -18.09
C HIS A 105 5.69 -2.70 -19.47
#